data_AF-A0A960LJG4-F1
#
_entry.id   AF-A0A960LJG4-F1
#
_cell.length_a   1.000
_cell.length_b   1.000
_cell.length_c   1.000
_cell.angle_alpha   90.00
_cell.angle_beta   90.00
_cell.angle_gamma   90.00
#
_symmetry.space_group_name_H-M   'P 1'
#
loop_
_entity.id
_entity.type
_entity.pdbx_description
1 polymer ?
#
loop_
_entity_poly.entity_id
_entity_poly.type
_entity_poly.pdbx_seq_one_letter_code
_entity_poly.pdbx_strand_id
1 'polypeptide(L)'
;KESCGGVRMELVDRDACRPIDVGLTLARVLHARYGEALKLREKFSTLLKHPATLDAVVEGKHPRQIRELWEPEVSEFQKRRARYLLYD
;
A
#
# COMPACT_ATOMS: atom_id res chain seq x y z
N LYS A 1 -7.65 26.51 -14.15
CA LYS A 1 -6.57 25.50 -14.06
C LYS A 1 -5.81 25.77 -12.77
N GLU A 2 -5.68 24.78 -11.92
CA GLU A 2 -4.89 24.91 -10.69
C GLU A 2 -3.49 24.35 -10.92
N SER A 3 -2.50 24.89 -10.22
CA SER A 3 -1.13 24.37 -10.25
C SER A 3 -1.04 23.16 -9.34
N CYS A 4 -0.66 22.00 -9.88
CA CYS A 4 -0.48 20.78 -9.09
C CYS A 4 0.90 20.74 -8.46
N GLY A 5 0.96 20.55 -7.15
CA GLY A 5 2.18 20.12 -6.44
C GLY A 5 2.29 18.60 -6.44
N GLY A 6 3.49 18.06 -6.66
CA GLY A 6 3.69 16.61 -6.70
C GLY A 6 5.16 16.21 -6.76
N VAL A 7 5.38 14.91 -6.93
CA VAL A 7 6.72 14.32 -7.07
C VAL A 7 6.77 13.44 -8.33
N ARG A 8 7.91 13.47 -9.03
CA ARG A 8 8.23 12.52 -10.11
C ARG A 8 8.88 11.30 -9.49
N MET A 9 8.32 10.12 -9.73
CA MET A 9 8.93 8.84 -9.36
C MET A 9 9.45 8.15 -10.62
N GLU A 10 10.72 7.75 -10.58
CA GLU A 10 11.39 7.03 -11.66
C GLU A 10 11.77 5.63 -11.17
N LEU A 11 11.31 4.60 -11.86
CA LEU A 11 11.63 3.21 -11.55
C LEU A 11 12.93 2.85 -12.28
N VAL A 12 14.01 2.76 -11.52
CA VAL A 12 15.35 2.43 -12.05
C VAL A 12 15.69 0.94 -11.99
N ASP A 13 15.08 0.21 -11.05
CA ASP A 13 15.22 -1.23 -10.88
C ASP A 13 13.86 -1.81 -10.50
N ARG A 14 13.33 -2.68 -11.36
CA ARG A 14 12.02 -3.29 -11.18
C ARG A 14 12.03 -4.39 -10.12
N ASP A 15 13.11 -5.16 -10.03
CA ASP A 15 13.19 -6.35 -9.17
C ASP A 15 13.48 -5.96 -7.72
N ALA A 16 14.19 -4.84 -7.52
CA ALA A 16 14.38 -4.26 -6.19
C ALA A 16 13.15 -3.47 -5.68
N CYS A 17 12.24 -3.06 -6.56
CA CYS A 17 11.10 -2.23 -6.19
C CYS A 17 9.96 -3.06 -5.59
N ARG A 18 9.42 -2.61 -4.45
CA ARG A 18 8.20 -3.14 -3.83
C ARG A 18 7.08 -2.10 -4.00
N PRO A 19 6.24 -2.16 -5.06
CA PRO A 19 5.28 -1.09 -5.37
C PRO A 19 4.27 -0.83 -4.25
N ILE A 20 3.87 -1.87 -3.53
CA ILE A 20 2.94 -1.74 -2.40
C ILE A 20 3.58 -0.92 -1.27
N ASP A 21 4.89 -1.04 -1.04
CA ASP A 21 5.58 -0.23 -0.01
C ASP A 21 5.64 1.23 -0.40
N VAL A 22 5.81 1.52 -1.69
CA VAL A 22 5.76 2.88 -2.21
C VAL A 22 4.38 3.48 -1.92
N GLY A 23 3.30 2.75 -2.26
CA GLY A 23 1.93 3.17 -1.98
C GLY A 23 1.65 3.40 -0.49
N LEU A 24 2.06 2.47 0.38
CA LEU A 24 1.92 2.61 1.84
C LEU A 24 2.73 3.78 2.38
N THR A 25 3.93 4.01 1.86
CA THR A 25 4.78 5.14 2.25
C THR A 25 4.12 6.46 1.87
N LEU A 26 3.58 6.56 0.65
CA LEU A 26 2.86 7.74 0.18
C LEU A 26 1.61 7.99 1.03
N ALA A 27 0.79 6.97 1.27
CA ALA A 27 -0.40 7.09 2.11
C ALA A 27 -0.05 7.56 3.52
N ARG A 28 1.00 7.00 4.13
CA ARG A 28 1.52 7.40 5.45
C ARG A 28 1.99 8.85 5.47
N VAL A 29 2.81 9.27 4.50
CA VAL A 29 3.36 10.63 4.43
C VAL A 29 2.28 11.66 4.14
N LEU A 30 1.36 11.37 3.21
CA LEU A 30 0.24 12.24 2.89
C LEU A 30 -0.73 12.36 4.08
N HIS A 31 -0.99 11.27 4.79
CA HIS A 31 -1.81 11.30 6.00
C HIS A 31 -1.14 12.12 7.11
N ALA A 32 0.16 11.94 7.34
CA ALA A 32 0.89 12.71 8.35
C ALA A 32 0.94 14.22 8.05
N ARG A 33 0.94 14.63 6.78
CA ARG A 33 1.03 16.04 6.37
C ARG A 33 -0.34 16.70 6.13
N TYR A 34 -1.31 15.95 5.64
CA TYR A 34 -2.58 16.47 5.13
C TYR A 34 -3.79 15.63 5.58
N GLY A 35 -3.67 14.90 6.70
CA GLY A 35 -4.66 13.91 7.14
C GLY A 35 -6.09 14.44 7.26
N GLU A 36 -6.26 15.67 7.78
CA GLU A 36 -7.56 16.33 7.92
C GLU A 36 -8.24 16.59 6.57
N ALA A 37 -7.46 17.01 5.56
CA ALA A 37 -7.98 17.32 4.23
C ALA A 37 -8.17 16.07 3.36
N LEU A 38 -7.29 15.07 3.51
CA LEU A 38 -7.25 13.89 2.65
C LEU A 38 -8.40 12.90 2.94
N LYS A 39 -8.93 12.90 4.17
CA LYS A 39 -9.94 11.92 4.65
C LYS A 39 -9.57 10.49 4.27
N LEU A 40 -8.34 10.09 4.62
CA LEU A 40 -7.71 8.85 4.17
C LEU A 40 -8.62 7.62 4.32
N ARG A 41 -9.31 7.50 5.46
CA ARG A 41 -10.18 6.35 5.77
C ARG A 41 -11.30 6.19 4.76
N GLU A 42 -11.97 7.28 4.40
CA GLU A 42 -13.05 7.27 3.42
C GLU A 42 -12.52 6.93 2.03
N LYS A 43 -11.43 7.59 1.62
CA LYS A 43 -10.87 7.45 0.26
C LYS A 43 -10.24 6.09 -0.02
N PHE A 44 -9.61 5.47 0.99
CA PHE A 44 -8.86 4.21 0.79
C PHE A 44 -9.70 2.96 1.06
N SER A 45 -10.78 3.06 1.84
CA SER A 45 -11.61 1.90 2.22
C SER A 45 -12.25 1.17 1.02
N THR A 46 -12.55 1.88 -0.07
CA THR A 46 -13.22 1.31 -1.25
C THR A 46 -12.34 0.29 -1.99
N LEU A 47 -11.05 0.58 -2.16
CA LEU A 47 -10.14 -0.26 -2.95
C LEU A 47 -9.25 -1.15 -2.07
N LEU A 48 -8.82 -0.65 -0.91
CA LEU A 48 -7.89 -1.38 -0.04
C LEU A 48 -8.56 -2.59 0.61
N LYS A 49 -9.84 -2.47 1.00
CA LYS A 49 -10.67 -3.55 1.58
C LYS A 49 -10.02 -4.36 2.71
N HIS A 50 -9.02 -3.79 3.38
CA HIS A 50 -8.33 -4.40 4.50
C HIS A 50 -8.21 -3.39 5.65
N PRO A 51 -9.16 -3.40 6.61
CA PRO A 51 -9.22 -2.41 7.69
C PRO A 51 -7.94 -2.32 8.52
N ALA A 52 -7.31 -3.46 8.85
CA ALA A 52 -6.09 -3.47 9.64
C ALA A 52 -4.91 -2.78 8.92
N THR A 53 -4.85 -2.81 7.58
CA THR A 53 -3.86 -2.03 6.82
C THR A 53 -4.10 -0.54 6.99
N LEU A 54 -5.35 -0.13 6.85
CA LEU A 54 -5.74 1.28 6.92
C LEU A 54 -5.46 1.85 8.32
N ASP A 55 -5.79 1.10 9.37
CA ASP A 55 -5.48 1.47 10.75
C ASP A 55 -3.98 1.61 10.95
N ALA A 56 -3.19 0.64 10.49
CA ALA A 56 -1.73 0.70 10.59
C ALA A 56 -1.11 1.87 9.81
N VAL A 57 -1.68 2.28 8.67
CA VAL A 57 -1.25 3.50 7.95
C VAL A 57 -1.58 4.75 8.75
N VAL A 58 -2.78 4.83 9.34
CA VAL A 58 -3.21 5.96 10.19
C VAL A 58 -2.35 6.06 11.45
N GLU A 59 -1.98 4.94 12.05
CA GLU A 59 -1.05 4.85 13.19
C GLU A 59 0.40 5.21 12.82
N GLY A 60 0.70 5.40 11.53
CA GLY A 60 2.03 5.78 11.07
C GLY A 60 3.06 4.65 11.08
N LYS A 61 2.61 3.38 11.12
CA LYS A 61 3.50 2.21 11.13
C LYS A 61 4.39 2.17 9.89
N HIS A 62 5.58 1.57 10.03
CA HIS A 62 6.50 1.40 8.92
C HIS A 62 5.98 0.34 7.93
N PRO A 63 6.10 0.51 6.59
CA PRO A 63 5.53 -0.42 5.60
C PRO A 63 5.85 -1.90 5.83
N ARG A 64 7.05 -2.20 6.36
CA ARG A 64 7.44 -3.55 6.78
C ARG A 64 6.48 -4.15 7.82
N GLN A 65 6.17 -3.41 8.89
CA GLN A 65 5.26 -3.83 9.95
C GLN A 65 3.83 -3.98 9.44
N ILE A 66 3.44 -3.13 8.49
CA ILE A 66 2.11 -3.21 7.89
C ILE A 66 2.01 -4.51 7.06
N ARG A 67 3.06 -4.89 6.32
CA ARG A 67 3.08 -6.12 5.51
C ARG A 67 2.93 -7.39 6.34
N GLU A 68 3.54 -7.42 7.51
CA GLU A 68 3.45 -8.56 8.43
C GLU A 68 1.99 -8.90 8.80
N LEU A 69 1.06 -7.94 8.68
CA LEU A 69 -0.37 -8.17 8.95
C LEU A 69 -1.05 -9.12 7.96
N TRP A 70 -0.63 -9.14 6.69
CA TRP A 70 -1.24 -9.97 5.64
C TRP A 70 -0.30 -10.98 5.01
N GLU A 71 0.96 -11.04 5.45
CA GLU A 71 1.94 -12.04 4.98
C GLU A 71 1.42 -13.50 5.12
N PRO A 72 0.73 -13.89 6.22
CA PRO A 72 0.14 -15.22 6.31
C PRO A 72 -0.90 -15.49 5.21
N GLU A 73 -1.79 -14.52 4.94
CA GLU A 73 -2.83 -14.66 3.91
C GLU A 73 -2.24 -14.71 2.50
N VAL A 74 -1.17 -13.96 2.25
CA VAL A 74 -0.41 -14.02 0.99
C VAL A 74 0.21 -15.40 0.81
N SER A 75 0.81 -15.99 1.85
CA SER A 75 1.36 -17.35 1.80
C SER A 75 0.28 -18.38 1.48
N GLU A 76 -0.88 -18.30 2.13
CA GLU A 76 -2.02 -19.18 1.82
C GLU A 76 -2.57 -18.98 0.41
N PHE A 77 -2.60 -17.73 -0.07
CA PHE A 77 -2.99 -17.43 -1.46
C PHE A 77 -2.02 -18.03 -2.47
N GLN A 78 -0.71 -17.94 -2.21
CA GLN A 78 0.31 -18.54 -3.07
C GLN A 78 0.15 -20.07 -3.17
N LYS A 79 -0.12 -20.75 -2.05
CA LYS A 79 -0.42 -22.19 -2.04
C LYS A 79 -1.69 -22.50 -2.82
N ARG A 80 -2.75 -21.71 -2.64
CA ARG A 80 -4.04 -21.91 -3.33
C ARG A 80 -3.91 -21.71 -4.83
N ARG A 81 -3.21 -20.66 -5.29
CA ARG A 81 -3.09 -20.32 -6.71
C ARG A 81 -2.23 -21.30 -7.50
N ALA A 82 -1.29 -22.00 -6.85
CA ALA A 82 -0.32 -22.88 -7.50
C ALA A 82 -0.98 -23.94 -8.42
N ARG A 83 -2.14 -24.48 -8.03
CA ARG A 83 -2.89 -25.48 -8.80
C ARG A 83 -3.54 -24.94 -10.08
N TYR A 84 -3.54 -23.61 -10.27
CA TYR A 84 -4.23 -22.94 -11.36
C TYR A 84 -3.29 -22.13 -12.26
N LEU A 85 -1.97 -22.23 -12.05
CA LEU A 85 -0.98 -21.54 -12.90
C LEU A 85 -0.84 -22.25 -14.24
N LEU A 86 -0.85 -21.47 -15.33
CA LEU A 86 -0.63 -21.96 -16.70
C LEU A 86 0.81 -21.71 -17.19
N TYR A 87 1.56 -20.93 -16.42
CA TYR A 87 2.93 -20.53 -16.72
C TYR A 87 3.73 -20.59 -15.42
N ASP A 88 5.01 -20.91 -15.56
CA ASP A 88 5.99 -20.85 -14.47
C ASP A 88 6.29 -19.39 -14.06
#